data_AF-A0A1Y3XGT9-F1
#
_entry.id   AF-A0A1Y3XGT9-F1
#
_cell.length_a   1.000
_cell.length_b   1.000
_cell.length_c   1.000
_cell.angle_alpha   90.00
_cell.angle_beta   90.00
_cell.angle_gamma   90.00
#
_symmetry.space_group_name_H-M   'P 1'
#
loop_
_entity.id
_entity.type
_entity.pdbx_description
1 polymer ?
#
loop_
_entity_poly.entity_id
_entity_poly.type
_entity_poly.pdbx_seq_one_letter_code
_entity_poly.pdbx_strand_id
1 'polypeptide(L)'
;MTELFLQTGHLSDEGLQALIDGTLDEMQRLEAAEHLSFCDECLTRYTALLTGDVLEEPEQDVTLPVMRKLRRRAVKNVWNRYAAAAAAVVITAGLWYSGVFGGAMEALAIQPPALEQTAQAQEPGPLGQLLERIEGKPARPDNGLGPEHRPNDLHQLEEPELDEEPDQEKDGGLGQWLSQFLDRQDN
;
A
#
# COMPACT_ATOMS: atom_id res chain seq x y z
N MET A 1 -19.55 -36.44 12.33
CA MET A 1 -19.43 -35.01 12.01
C MET A 1 -18.03 -34.64 12.44
N THR A 2 -17.11 -34.54 11.49
CA THR A 2 -15.72 -34.15 11.77
C THR A 2 -15.71 -32.68 12.13
N GLU A 3 -15.10 -32.33 13.27
CA GLU A 3 -14.94 -30.94 13.68
C GLU A 3 -13.95 -30.26 12.71
N LEU A 4 -14.43 -29.24 11.98
CA LEU A 4 -13.62 -28.49 11.02
C LEU A 4 -12.57 -27.62 11.71
N PHE A 5 -12.92 -27.13 12.91
CA PHE A 5 -12.11 -26.24 13.72
C PHE A 5 -11.73 -26.90 15.04
N LEU A 6 -10.50 -26.65 15.48
CA LEU A 6 -10.03 -26.97 16.81
C LEU A 6 -10.58 -25.94 17.81
N GLN A 7 -10.57 -26.28 19.11
CA GLN A 7 -10.92 -25.32 20.17
C GLN A 7 -10.01 -24.07 20.19
N THR A 8 -8.81 -24.18 19.61
CA THR A 8 -7.88 -23.07 19.43
C THR A 8 -8.33 -22.08 18.37
N GLY A 9 -9.35 -22.40 17.57
CA GLY A 9 -9.87 -21.56 16.49
C GLY A 9 -9.19 -21.78 15.14
N HIS A 10 -8.21 -22.68 15.04
CA HIS A 10 -7.56 -23.06 13.78
C HIS A 10 -8.26 -24.24 13.11
N LEU A 11 -8.06 -24.41 11.79
CA LEU A 11 -8.50 -25.63 11.12
C LEU A 11 -7.77 -26.86 11.68
N SER A 12 -8.54 -27.92 11.89
CA SER A 12 -8.01 -29.25 12.17
C SER A 12 -7.24 -29.79 10.96
N ASP A 13 -6.31 -30.73 11.19
CA ASP A 13 -5.59 -31.37 10.09
C ASP A 13 -6.56 -32.15 9.19
N GLU A 14 -7.59 -32.77 9.78
CA GLU A 14 -8.66 -33.44 9.05
C GLU A 14 -9.50 -32.45 8.24
N GLY A 15 -9.75 -31.24 8.77
CA GLY A 15 -10.45 -30.17 8.07
C GLY A 15 -9.65 -29.63 6.88
N LEU A 16 -8.34 -29.46 7.04
CA LEU A 16 -7.41 -29.09 5.96
C LEU A 16 -7.37 -30.16 4.86
N GLN A 17 -7.30 -31.44 5.23
CA GLN A 17 -7.30 -32.54 4.26
C GLN A 17 -8.64 -32.62 3.52
N ALA A 18 -9.76 -32.49 4.23
CA ALA A 18 -11.10 -32.48 3.63
C ALA A 18 -11.30 -31.31 2.65
N LEU A 19 -10.64 -30.17 2.91
CA LEU A 19 -10.64 -29.02 2.01
C LEU A 19 -9.87 -29.32 0.71
N ILE A 20 -8.70 -29.98 0.81
CA ILE A 20 -7.89 -30.39 -0.35
C ILE A 20 -8.62 -31.46 -1.18
N ASP A 21 -9.18 -32.46 -0.50
CA ASP A 21 -9.90 -33.57 -1.13
C ASP A 21 -11.26 -33.12 -1.71
N GLY A 22 -11.70 -31.90 -1.43
CA GLY A 22 -12.96 -31.33 -1.90
C GLY A 22 -14.20 -32.01 -1.31
N THR A 23 -14.08 -32.65 -0.14
CA THR A 23 -15.16 -33.42 0.49
C THR A 23 -16.04 -32.59 1.42
N LEU A 24 -15.69 -31.33 1.66
CA LEU A 24 -16.47 -30.40 2.48
C LEU A 24 -17.78 -29.99 1.78
N ASP A 25 -18.82 -29.80 2.57
CA ASP A 25 -20.08 -29.23 2.06
C ASP A 25 -19.91 -27.74 1.70
N GLU A 26 -20.89 -27.16 1.01
CA GLU A 26 -20.78 -25.78 0.50
C GLU A 26 -20.66 -24.73 1.61
N MET A 27 -21.32 -24.92 2.75
CA MET A 27 -21.21 -24.02 3.90
C MET A 27 -19.84 -24.15 4.55
N GLN A 28 -19.38 -25.38 4.78
CA GLN A 28 -18.05 -25.64 5.34
C GLN A 28 -16.93 -25.10 4.44
N ARG A 29 -17.09 -25.21 3.11
CA ARG A 29 -16.14 -24.63 2.15
C ARG A 29 -16.08 -23.11 2.25
N LEU A 30 -17.24 -22.46 2.41
CA LEU A 30 -17.30 -21.01 2.55
C LEU A 30 -16.69 -20.54 3.87
N GLU A 31 -17.01 -21.22 4.97
CA GLU A 31 -16.41 -20.94 6.29
C GLU A 31 -14.90 -21.15 6.30
N ALA A 32 -14.41 -22.24 5.70
CA ALA A 32 -12.97 -22.50 5.55
C ALA A 32 -12.28 -21.43 4.68
N ALA A 33 -12.91 -21.02 3.58
CA ALA A 33 -12.38 -19.99 2.70
C ALA A 33 -12.29 -18.62 3.39
N GLU A 34 -13.32 -18.25 4.15
CA GLU A 34 -13.29 -17.04 4.99
C GLU A 34 -12.15 -17.13 6.02
N HIS A 35 -12.04 -18.25 6.72
CA HIS A 35 -11.00 -18.42 7.72
C HIS A 35 -9.58 -18.33 7.12
N LEU A 36 -9.34 -18.98 5.97
CA LEU A 36 -8.06 -18.91 5.27
C LEU A 36 -7.71 -17.49 4.82
N SER A 37 -8.71 -16.63 4.57
CA SER A 37 -8.46 -15.22 4.25
C SER A 37 -8.02 -14.38 5.45
N PHE A 38 -8.25 -14.85 6.67
CA PHE A 38 -8.00 -14.11 7.91
C PHE A 38 -6.90 -14.71 8.78
N CYS A 39 -6.63 -16.01 8.67
CA CYS A 39 -5.64 -16.71 9.48
C CYS A 39 -4.43 -17.16 8.64
N ASP A 40 -3.35 -16.40 8.74
CA ASP A 40 -2.08 -16.66 8.02
C ASP A 40 -1.46 -18.03 8.38
N GLU A 41 -1.61 -18.49 9.63
CA GLU A 41 -1.07 -19.78 10.06
C GLU A 41 -1.78 -20.95 9.37
N CYS A 42 -3.11 -20.92 9.30
CA CYS A 42 -3.89 -21.92 8.57
C CYS A 42 -3.60 -21.86 7.07
N LEU A 43 -3.41 -20.65 6.50
CA LEU A 43 -3.03 -20.48 5.11
C LEU A 43 -1.63 -21.07 4.81
N THR A 44 -0.68 -20.90 5.72
CA THR A 44 0.66 -21.47 5.60
C THR A 44 0.62 -23.00 5.64
N ARG A 45 -0.14 -23.58 6.60
CA ARG A 45 -0.34 -25.04 6.67
C ARG A 45 -1.02 -25.58 5.41
N TYR A 46 -2.04 -24.90 4.91
CA TYR A 46 -2.73 -25.27 3.67
C TYR A 46 -1.82 -25.26 2.44
N THR A 47 -1.05 -24.18 2.25
CA THR A 47 -0.13 -24.07 1.10
C THR A 47 1.07 -25.02 1.19
N ALA A 48 1.51 -25.36 2.40
CA ALA A 48 2.52 -26.39 2.62
C ALA A 48 2.04 -27.79 2.15
N LEU A 49 0.75 -28.09 2.31
CA LEU A 49 0.17 -29.33 1.79
C LEU A 49 0.09 -29.34 0.25
N LEU A 50 -0.17 -28.19 -0.37
CA LEU A 50 -0.22 -28.04 -1.84
C LEU A 50 1.16 -28.08 -2.53
N THR A 51 2.23 -27.72 -1.81
CA THR A 51 3.59 -27.67 -2.37
C THR A 51 4.25 -29.04 -2.49
N GLY A 52 3.64 -30.09 -1.94
CA GLY A 52 4.08 -31.48 -2.09
C GLY A 52 3.80 -32.07 -3.48
N ASP A 53 2.90 -31.46 -4.26
CA ASP A 53 2.60 -31.91 -5.62
C ASP A 53 3.69 -31.42 -6.58
N VAL A 54 4.28 -32.37 -7.32
CA VAL A 54 5.20 -32.07 -8.42
C VAL A 54 4.44 -31.23 -9.43
N LEU A 55 4.78 -29.94 -9.49
CA LEU A 55 4.30 -29.06 -10.55
C LEU A 55 4.70 -29.70 -11.89
N GLU A 56 3.72 -30.19 -12.63
CA GLU A 56 3.97 -30.71 -13.98
C GLU A 56 4.58 -29.60 -14.83
N GLU A 57 5.73 -29.88 -15.43
CA GLU A 57 6.36 -28.94 -16.33
C GLU A 57 5.48 -28.83 -17.58
N PRO A 58 4.98 -27.63 -17.92
CA PRO A 58 4.07 -27.48 -19.03
C PRO A 58 4.75 -27.92 -20.33
N GLU A 59 4.01 -28.59 -21.22
CA GLU A 59 4.53 -29.08 -22.51
C GLU A 59 5.15 -27.97 -23.38
N GLN A 60 4.78 -26.71 -23.11
CA GLN A 60 5.36 -25.52 -23.73
C GLN A 60 5.88 -24.57 -22.65
N ASP A 61 7.10 -24.06 -22.86
CA ASP A 61 7.69 -23.05 -21.98
C ASP A 61 6.85 -21.75 -22.01
N VAL A 62 6.06 -21.56 -20.97
CA VAL A 62 5.23 -20.37 -20.75
C VAL A 62 5.91 -19.33 -19.85
N THR A 63 7.14 -19.57 -19.40
CA THR A 63 7.82 -18.70 -18.43
C THR A 63 8.09 -17.32 -19.04
N LEU A 64 8.70 -17.25 -20.21
CA LEU A 64 8.99 -16.02 -20.95
C LEU A 64 7.73 -15.18 -21.27
N PRO A 65 6.63 -15.76 -21.83
CA PRO A 65 5.44 -14.97 -22.12
C PRO A 65 4.70 -14.49 -20.86
N VAL A 66 4.66 -15.29 -19.78
CA VAL A 66 4.06 -14.88 -18.50
C VAL A 66 4.87 -13.76 -17.87
N MET A 67 6.20 -13.90 -17.80
CA MET A 67 7.08 -12.87 -17.26
C MET A 67 6.98 -11.57 -18.06
N ARG A 68 6.86 -11.63 -19.38
CA ARG A 68 6.64 -10.43 -20.21
C ARG A 68 5.28 -9.77 -19.93
N LYS A 69 4.22 -10.54 -19.69
CA LYS A 69 2.92 -10.00 -19.29
C LYS A 69 2.99 -9.37 -17.89
N LEU A 70 3.65 -10.02 -16.95
CA LEU A 70 3.81 -9.53 -15.57
C LEU A 70 4.64 -8.24 -15.54
N ARG A 71 5.79 -8.20 -16.23
CA ARG A 71 6.62 -7.01 -16.38
C ARG A 71 5.84 -5.83 -16.97
N ARG A 72 5.04 -6.07 -18.03
CA ARG A 72 4.18 -5.02 -18.61
C ARG A 72 3.17 -4.47 -17.61
N ARG A 73 2.57 -5.32 -16.77
CA ARG A 73 1.63 -4.88 -15.73
C ARG A 73 2.34 -4.08 -14.64
N ALA A 74 3.51 -4.54 -14.19
CA ALA A 74 4.33 -3.83 -13.21
C ALA A 74 4.74 -2.44 -13.72
N VAL A 75 5.29 -2.35 -14.93
CA VAL A 75 5.71 -1.08 -15.56
C VAL A 75 4.54 -0.11 -15.71
N LYS A 76 3.36 -0.58 -16.14
CA LYS A 76 2.17 0.28 -16.27
C LYS A 76 1.73 0.88 -14.92
N ASN A 77 1.74 0.09 -13.85
CA ASN A 77 1.39 0.59 -12.51
C ASN A 77 2.39 1.66 -12.03
N VAL A 78 3.67 1.42 -12.26
CA VAL A 78 4.75 2.33 -11.89
C VAL A 78 4.68 3.64 -12.71
N TRP A 79 4.52 3.55 -14.02
CA TRP A 79 4.37 4.71 -14.91
C TRP A 79 3.18 5.58 -14.54
N ASN A 80 2.04 5.01 -14.18
CA ASN A 80 0.86 5.78 -13.78
C ASN A 80 1.13 6.63 -12.51
N ARG A 81 1.85 6.07 -11.53
CA ARG A 81 2.22 6.78 -10.30
C ARG A 81 3.21 7.91 -10.57
N TYR A 82 4.24 7.65 -11.38
CA TYR A 82 5.21 8.69 -11.75
C TYR A 82 4.61 9.77 -12.64
N ALA A 83 3.69 9.43 -13.55
CA ALA A 83 2.99 10.40 -14.37
C ALA A 83 2.15 11.36 -13.52
N ALA A 84 1.41 10.84 -12.53
CA ALA A 84 0.65 11.67 -11.60
C ALA A 84 1.55 12.59 -10.76
N ALA A 85 2.67 12.07 -10.24
CA ALA A 85 3.62 12.86 -9.48
C ALA A 85 4.27 13.97 -10.34
N ALA A 86 4.69 13.64 -11.57
CA ALA A 86 5.25 14.60 -12.50
C ALA A 86 4.24 15.71 -12.85
N ALA A 87 2.98 15.35 -13.10
CA ALA A 87 1.93 16.33 -13.35
C ALA A 87 1.74 17.28 -12.15
N ALA A 88 1.75 16.77 -10.92
CA ALA A 88 1.66 17.60 -9.72
C ALA A 88 2.83 18.59 -9.63
N VAL A 89 4.07 18.13 -9.84
CA VAL A 89 5.26 19.00 -9.83
C VAL A 89 5.16 20.10 -10.89
N VAL A 90 4.76 19.75 -12.12
CA VAL A 90 4.62 20.73 -13.22
C VAL A 90 3.54 21.76 -12.90
N ILE A 91 2.40 21.34 -12.37
CA ILE A 91 1.33 22.25 -11.96
C ILE A 91 1.82 23.18 -10.85
N THR A 92 2.42 22.64 -9.79
CA THR A 92 2.94 23.44 -8.67
C THR A 92 4.00 24.43 -9.14
N ALA A 93 4.96 23.99 -9.96
CA ALA A 93 5.99 24.87 -10.52
C ALA A 93 5.38 25.94 -11.43
N GLY A 94 4.39 25.59 -12.25
CA GLY A 94 3.65 26.53 -13.09
C GLY A 94 2.90 27.58 -12.27
N LEU A 95 2.23 27.20 -11.18
CA LEU A 95 1.54 28.13 -10.28
C LEU A 95 2.53 29.04 -9.54
N TRP A 96 3.67 28.49 -9.14
CA TRP A 96 4.75 29.25 -8.50
C TRP A 96 5.33 30.31 -9.45
N TYR A 97 5.68 29.90 -10.68
CA TYR A 97 6.32 30.78 -11.66
C TYR A 97 5.35 31.77 -12.31
N SER A 98 4.07 31.41 -12.46
CA SER A 98 3.04 32.32 -12.99
C SER A 98 2.64 33.45 -12.04
N GLY A 99 3.11 33.43 -10.78
CA GLY A 99 2.80 34.47 -9.82
C GLY A 99 1.35 34.44 -9.32
N VAL A 100 0.60 33.36 -9.56
CA VAL A 100 -0.77 33.15 -9.04
C VAL A 100 -0.83 33.37 -7.52
N PHE A 101 0.20 32.96 -6.79
CA PHE A 101 0.28 33.15 -5.35
C PHE A 101 0.54 34.60 -4.94
N GLY A 102 1.14 35.44 -5.78
CA GLY A 102 1.33 36.86 -5.51
C GLY A 102 0.00 37.61 -5.47
N GLY A 103 -0.86 37.40 -6.47
CA GLY A 103 -2.20 38.02 -6.50
C GLY A 103 -3.18 37.47 -5.46
N ALA A 104 -3.07 36.18 -5.11
CA ALA A 104 -3.92 35.56 -4.09
C ALA A 104 -3.59 36.04 -2.67
N MET A 105 -2.32 36.30 -2.37
CA MET A 105 -1.90 36.87 -1.09
C MET A 105 -2.35 38.33 -0.96
N GLU A 106 -2.34 39.13 -2.03
CA GLU A 106 -2.90 40.48 -2.04
C GLU A 106 -4.42 40.44 -1.79
N ALA A 107 -5.16 39.53 -2.44
CA ALA A 107 -6.60 39.36 -2.25
C ALA A 107 -6.98 38.87 -0.84
N LEU A 108 -6.13 38.05 -0.20
CA LEU A 108 -6.29 37.62 1.19
C LEU A 108 -5.85 38.70 2.20
N ALA A 109 -4.84 39.52 1.86
CA ALA A 109 -4.35 40.62 2.69
C ALA A 109 -5.30 41.84 2.70
N ILE A 110 -6.18 41.97 1.70
CA ILE A 110 -7.19 43.03 1.63
C ILE A 110 -8.40 42.76 2.56
N GLN A 111 -8.56 41.56 3.11
CA GLN A 111 -9.46 41.35 4.25
C GLN A 111 -8.70 41.50 5.56
N PRO A 112 -8.87 42.59 6.33
CA PRO A 112 -8.48 42.56 7.74
C PRO A 112 -9.28 41.44 8.42
N PRO A 113 -8.66 40.61 9.28
CA PRO A 113 -9.40 39.61 10.02
C PRO A 113 -10.39 40.33 10.92
N ALA A 114 -11.69 40.18 10.63
CA ALA A 114 -12.79 40.55 11.52
C ALA A 114 -12.83 39.66 12.78
N LEU A 115 -11.67 39.21 13.28
CA LEU A 115 -11.52 38.36 14.45
C LEU A 115 -11.03 39.13 15.69
N GLU A 116 -10.59 40.39 15.55
CA GLU A 116 -10.22 41.18 16.74
C GLU A 116 -11.43 41.71 17.54
N GLN A 117 -12.62 41.80 16.95
CA GLN A 117 -13.80 42.34 17.66
C GLN A 117 -14.58 41.32 18.48
N THR A 118 -14.30 40.01 18.38
CA THR A 118 -14.97 39.00 19.21
C THR A 118 -14.19 38.62 20.47
N ALA A 119 -12.97 39.15 20.66
CA ALA A 119 -12.14 38.86 21.85
C ALA A 119 -12.45 39.75 23.07
N GLN A 120 -13.26 40.81 22.94
CA GLN A 120 -13.59 41.72 24.04
C GLN A 120 -15.10 41.86 24.30
N ALA A 121 -15.82 40.75 24.44
CA ALA A 121 -17.10 40.69 25.18
C ALA A 121 -17.65 39.26 25.20
N GLN A 122 -17.06 38.37 25.99
CA GLN A 122 -17.73 37.13 26.34
C GLN A 122 -17.51 36.85 27.83
N GLU A 123 -18.39 37.44 28.65
CA GLU A 123 -18.68 36.93 29.99
C GLU A 123 -18.86 35.41 29.91
N PRO A 124 -18.25 34.62 30.82
CA PRO A 124 -18.33 33.17 30.77
C PRO A 124 -19.78 32.73 30.99
N GLY A 125 -20.41 32.32 29.89
CA GLY A 125 -21.75 31.75 29.90
C GLY A 125 -21.80 30.38 30.62
N PRO A 126 -23.00 29.83 30.83
CA PRO A 126 -23.27 28.66 31.67
C PRO A 126 -22.53 27.37 31.28
N LEU A 127 -21.88 27.31 30.11
CA LEU A 127 -21.00 26.20 29.73
C LEU A 127 -19.63 26.23 30.43
N GLY A 128 -19.13 27.39 30.84
CA GLY A 128 -17.87 27.48 31.60
C GLY A 128 -17.96 26.78 32.96
N GLN A 129 -19.09 26.95 33.65
CA GLN A 129 -19.37 26.26 34.92
C GLN A 129 -19.63 24.75 34.76
N LEU A 130 -20.04 24.31 33.57
CA LEU A 130 -20.22 22.88 33.29
C LEU A 130 -18.89 22.17 33.03
N LEU A 131 -17.92 22.85 32.41
CA LEU A 131 -16.58 22.31 32.19
C LEU A 131 -15.81 22.11 33.49
N GLU A 132 -15.88 23.05 34.44
CA GLU A 132 -15.27 22.88 35.78
C GLU A 132 -15.87 21.70 36.57
N ARG A 133 -17.16 21.38 36.34
CA ARG A 133 -17.80 20.23 37.00
C ARG A 133 -17.35 18.88 36.42
N ILE A 134 -16.97 18.84 35.15
CA ILE A 134 -16.54 17.62 34.45
C ILE A 134 -15.04 17.34 34.70
N GLU A 135 -14.27 18.36 35.07
CA GLU A 135 -12.85 18.23 35.45
C GLU A 135 -12.62 17.54 36.82
N GLY A 136 -13.67 16.97 37.41
CA GLY A 136 -13.56 15.96 38.45
C GLY A 136 -13.08 14.62 37.89
N LYS A 137 -11.74 14.44 37.87
CA LYS A 137 -10.97 13.19 37.71
C LYS A 137 -11.78 11.90 37.48
N PRO A 138 -11.86 11.36 36.25
CA PRO A 138 -12.42 10.04 36.04
C PRO A 138 -11.42 8.96 36.51
N ALA A 139 -11.90 8.04 37.35
CA ALA A 139 -11.19 6.81 37.67
C ALA A 139 -11.10 5.95 36.39
N ARG A 140 -9.88 5.56 36.02
CA ARG A 140 -9.59 4.66 34.90
C ARG A 140 -9.97 3.23 35.32
N PRO A 141 -10.88 2.54 34.61
CA PRO A 141 -11.12 1.12 34.84
C PRO A 141 -9.89 0.31 34.40
N ASP A 142 -9.57 -0.73 35.17
CA ASP A 142 -8.41 -1.61 35.04
C ASP A 142 -8.69 -2.75 34.05
N ASN A 143 -8.49 -2.49 32.77
CA ASN A 143 -8.71 -3.47 31.71
C ASN A 143 -7.58 -4.52 31.53
N GLY A 144 -6.89 -4.90 32.63
CA GLY A 144 -6.09 -6.14 32.73
C GLY A 144 -4.92 -6.36 31.76
N LEU A 145 -4.69 -5.50 30.76
CA LEU A 145 -3.53 -5.57 29.87
C LEU A 145 -2.35 -4.86 30.53
N GLY A 146 -1.48 -5.65 31.16
CA GLY A 146 -0.14 -5.21 31.54
C GLY A 146 0.68 -4.80 30.31
N PRO A 147 1.70 -3.94 30.46
CA PRO A 147 2.52 -3.48 29.36
C PRO A 147 3.57 -4.54 29.04
N GLU A 148 3.22 -5.55 28.25
CA GLU A 148 4.17 -6.57 27.83
C GLU A 148 4.53 -6.41 26.34
N HIS A 149 5.85 -6.27 26.15
CA HIS A 149 6.62 -6.74 25.01
C HIS A 149 6.55 -5.94 23.69
N ARG A 150 7.40 -4.91 23.60
CA ARG A 150 7.91 -4.40 22.32
C ARG A 150 9.09 -5.29 21.91
N PRO A 151 9.00 -6.12 20.86
CA PRO A 151 10.17 -6.83 20.33
C PRO A 151 11.19 -5.81 19.79
N ASN A 152 12.45 -5.98 20.16
CA ASN A 152 13.53 -5.02 19.89
C ASN A 152 14.32 -5.35 18.61
N ASP A 153 13.89 -6.32 17.83
CA ASP A 153 14.61 -6.83 16.67
C ASP A 153 13.91 -6.43 15.37
N LEU A 154 14.02 -5.15 15.01
CA LEU A 154 14.04 -4.79 13.61
C LEU A 154 15.43 -5.15 13.09
N HIS A 155 15.58 -6.39 12.62
CA HIS A 155 16.68 -6.72 11.73
C HIS A 155 16.61 -5.71 10.58
N GLN A 156 17.61 -4.82 10.54
CA GLN A 156 17.89 -3.95 9.41
C GLN A 156 17.97 -4.85 8.18
N LEU A 157 17.01 -4.69 7.27
CA LEU A 157 17.18 -5.19 5.92
C LEU A 157 18.39 -4.44 5.37
N GLU A 158 19.52 -5.12 5.31
CA GLU A 158 20.69 -4.66 4.55
C GLU A 158 20.20 -4.36 3.13
N GLU A 159 20.25 -3.09 2.77
CA GLU A 159 20.04 -2.63 1.41
C GLU A 159 21.05 -3.37 0.52
N PRO A 160 20.62 -4.07 -0.54
CA PRO A 160 21.58 -4.69 -1.44
C PRO A 160 22.39 -3.58 -2.10
N GLU A 161 23.69 -3.52 -1.79
CA GLU A 161 24.65 -2.69 -2.48
C GLU A 161 24.57 -3.01 -3.98
N LEU A 162 24.15 -2.01 -4.75
CA LEU A 162 24.10 -2.09 -6.20
C LEU A 162 25.53 -1.87 -6.70
N ASP A 163 26.22 -2.95 -7.04
CA ASP A 163 27.53 -2.87 -7.66
C ASP A 163 27.43 -2.08 -8.98
N GLU A 164 27.99 -0.87 -8.99
CA GLU A 164 28.23 -0.08 -10.21
C GLU A 164 29.37 -0.73 -11.01
N GLU A 165 29.03 -1.55 -12.01
CA GLU A 165 29.98 -1.84 -13.11
C GLU A 165 29.96 -0.68 -14.12
N PRO A 166 31.13 -0.13 -14.49
CA PRO A 166 31.20 0.90 -15.49
C PRO A 166 31.30 0.32 -16.93
N ASP A 167 30.86 1.16 -17.86
CA ASP A 167 31.25 1.26 -19.29
C ASP A 167 30.92 0.15 -20.31
N GLN A 168 29.99 0.45 -21.22
CA GLN A 168 30.35 0.93 -22.57
C GLN A 168 29.11 1.34 -23.38
N GLU A 169 28.89 2.65 -23.43
CA GLU A 169 28.02 3.32 -24.38
C GLU A 169 28.59 3.15 -25.80
N LYS A 170 27.98 2.25 -26.59
CA LYS A 170 28.17 2.19 -28.03
C LYS A 170 27.11 3.06 -28.70
N ASP A 171 27.47 4.32 -28.92
CA ASP A 171 26.74 5.31 -29.72
C ASP A 171 26.74 4.99 -31.22
N GLY A 172 26.42 3.75 -31.59
CA GLY A 172 26.43 3.29 -32.98
C GLY A 172 25.06 3.25 -33.67
N GLY A 173 23.96 3.25 -32.91
CA GLY A 173 22.64 2.92 -33.46
C GLY A 173 21.76 4.12 -33.82
N LEU A 174 21.64 5.07 -32.90
CA LEU A 174 20.62 6.12 -33.01
C LEU A 174 21.02 7.24 -33.98
N GLY A 175 22.29 7.65 -33.97
CA GLY A 175 22.79 8.67 -34.91
C GLY A 175 22.75 8.19 -36.37
N GLN A 176 23.09 6.93 -36.62
CA GLN A 176 23.05 6.35 -37.96
C GLN A 176 21.60 6.21 -38.46
N TRP A 177 20.68 5.78 -37.61
CA TRP A 177 19.25 5.72 -37.93
C TRP A 177 18.65 7.10 -38.23
N LEU A 178 19.01 8.14 -37.46
CA LEU A 178 18.51 9.51 -37.69
C LEU A 178 19.02 10.10 -39.00
N SER A 179 20.30 9.88 -39.34
CA SER A 179 20.86 10.39 -40.61
C SER A 179 20.16 9.79 -41.83
N GLN A 180 19.83 8.49 -41.77
CA GLN A 180 19.16 7.79 -42.87
C GLN A 180 17.68 8.18 -43.01
N PHE A 181 17.05 8.64 -41.92
CA PHE A 181 15.67 9.11 -41.94
C PHE A 181 15.54 10.50 -42.56
N LEU A 182 16.46 11.42 -42.25
CA LEU A 182 16.44 12.79 -42.78
C LEU A 182 16.72 12.83 -44.28
N ASP A 183 17.69 12.04 -44.77
CA ASP A 183 18.05 11.98 -46.19
C ASP A 183 16.91 11.43 -47.08
N ARG A 184 15.94 10.72 -46.50
CA ARG A 184 14.76 10.18 -47.20
C ARG A 184 13.62 11.19 -47.33
N GLN A 185 13.65 12.33 -46.64
CA GLN A 185 12.62 13.37 -46.79
C GLN A 185 12.95 14.42 -47.88
N ASP A 186 14.21 14.53 -48.30
CA ASP A 186 14.67 15.60 -49.21
C ASP A 186 14.75 15.19 -50.70
N ASN A 187 14.17 14.05 -51.10
CA ASN A 187 14.09 13.60 -52.50
C ASN A 187 12.70 13.07 -52.86
#